data_AF-A0A926CTW2-F1
#
_entry.id   AF-A0A926CTW2-F1
#
_cell.length_a   1.000
_cell.length_b   1.000
_cell.length_c   1.000
_cell.angle_alpha   90.00
_cell.angle_beta   90.00
_cell.angle_gamma   90.00
#
_symmetry.space_group_name_H-M   'P 1'
#
loop_
_entity.id
_entity.type
_entity.pdbx_description
1 polymer ?
#
loop_
_entity_poly.entity_id
_entity_poly.type
_entity_poly.pdbx_seq_one_letter_code
_entity_poly.pdbx_strand_id
1 'polypeptide(L)' 'KIIELREKAKKELGDKFNISAFHDALLNDGCLPMNVLEAKMNAWIEKQK' A
#
# COMPACT_ATOMS: atom_id res chain seq x y z
N LYS A 1 -9.88 -2.62 -6.87
CA LYS A 1 -8.87 -1.54 -6.90
C LYS A 1 -8.07 -1.43 -5.61
N ILE A 2 -8.58 -0.96 -4.46
CA ILE A 2 -7.79 -0.98 -3.19
C ILE A 2 -7.47 -2.41 -2.73
N ILE A 3 -8.41 -3.34 -2.93
CA ILE A 3 -8.20 -4.78 -2.62
C ILE A 3 -7.03 -5.36 -3.44
N GLU A 4 -6.88 -4.96 -4.70
CA GLU A 4 -5.80 -5.44 -5.59
C GLU A 4 -4.43 -4.90 -5.13
N LEU A 5 -4.36 -3.63 -4.72
CA LEU A 5 -3.17 -3.06 -4.09
C LEU A 5 -2.78 -3.79 -2.81
N ARG A 6 -3.77 -4.16 -1.98
CA ARG A 6 -3.54 -4.92 -0.75
C ARG A 6 -2.99 -6.32 -1.05
N GLU A 7 -3.58 -7.03 -2.02
CA GLU A 7 -3.09 -8.35 -2.43
C GLU A 7 -1.66 -8.26 -2.99
N LYS A 8 -1.35 -7.22 -3.78
CA LYS A 8 0.00 -6.97 -4.28
C LYS A 8 1.00 -6.71 -3.14
N ALA A 9 0.64 -5.85 -2.19
CA ALA A 9 1.46 -5.56 -1.01
C ALA A 9 1.71 -6.83 -0.17
N LYS A 10 0.67 -7.63 0.05
CA LYS A 10 0.74 -8.90 0.78
C LYS A 10 1.64 -9.92 0.07
N LYS A 11 1.59 -9.98 -1.26
CA LYS A 11 2.43 -10.87 -2.07
C LYS A 11 3.90 -10.42 -2.11
N GLU A 12 4.15 -9.12 -2.19
CA GLU A 12 5.50 -8.55 -2.25
C GLU A 12 6.22 -8.57 -0.89
N LEU A 13 5.49 -8.32 0.20
CA LEU A 13 6.05 -8.22 1.56
C LEU A 13 5.96 -9.53 2.35
N GLY A 14 5.05 -10.44 1.99
CA GLY A 14 4.88 -11.73 2.67
C GLY A 14 4.68 -11.55 4.17
N ASP A 15 5.55 -12.18 4.97
CA ASP A 15 5.55 -12.07 6.44
C ASP A 15 5.86 -10.67 6.98
N LYS A 16 6.49 -9.79 6.18
CA LYS A 16 6.71 -8.39 6.54
C LYS A 16 5.48 -7.50 6.30
N PHE A 17 4.41 -8.05 5.70
CA PHE A 17 3.20 -7.29 5.44
C PHE A 17 2.47 -6.95 6.73
N ASN A 18 2.39 -5.66 7.04
CA ASN A 18 1.59 -5.16 8.15
C ASN A 18 0.35 -4.41 7.63
N ILE A 19 -0.83 -4.97 7.91
CA ILE A 19 -2.11 -4.40 7.47
C ILE A 19 -2.40 -3.05 8.13
N SER A 20 -2.03 -2.85 9.40
CA SER A 20 -2.21 -1.57 10.09
C SER A 20 -1.33 -0.48 9.46
N ALA A 21 -0.09 -0.81 9.12
CA ALA A 21 0.82 0.12 8.43
C ALA A 21 0.34 0.43 7.00
N PHE A 22 -0.25 -0.54 6.30
CA PHE A 22 -0.87 -0.32 5.00
C PHE A 22 -2.05 0.66 5.10
N HIS A 23 -2.95 0.46 6.07
CA HIS A 23 -4.09 1.36 6.29
C HIS A 23 -3.65 2.76 6.73
N ASP A 24 -2.62 2.85 7.57
CA ASP A 24 -2.03 4.13 7.98
C ASP A 24 -1.48 4.88 6.76
N ALA A 25 -0.65 4.22 5.95
CA ALA A 25 -0.08 4.83 4.74
C ALA A 25 -1.14 5.21 3.68
N LEU A 26 -2.27 4.49 3.66
CA LEU A 26 -3.42 4.77 2.81
C LEU A 26 -4.22 5.99 3.30
N LEU A 27 -4.47 6.09 4.61
CA LEU A 27 -5.27 7.17 5.22
C LEU A 27 -4.47 8.46 5.40
N ASN A 28 -3.16 8.37 5.57
CA ASN A 28 -2.28 9.50 5.87
C ASN A 28 -2.26 10.58 4.76
N ASP A 29 -2.53 10.20 3.50
CA ASP A 29 -2.56 11.16 2.39
C ASP A 29 -3.97 11.67 2.01
N GLY A 30 -5.01 11.23 2.72
CA GLY A 30 -6.38 11.62 2.43
C GLY A 30 -6.88 11.16 1.05
N CYS A 31 -7.83 11.91 0.47
CA CYS A 31 -8.44 11.58 -0.82
C CYS A 31 -7.51 11.91 -1.99
N LEU A 32 -6.58 11.00 -2.30
CA LEU A 32 -5.81 11.05 -3.54
C LEU A 32 -6.56 10.43 -4.72
N PRO A 33 -6.33 10.90 -5.96
CA PRO A 33 -6.74 10.17 -7.15
C PRO A 33 -6.07 8.79 -7.17
N MET A 34 -6.83 7.78 -7.63
CA MET A 34 -6.42 6.36 -7.61
C MET A 34 -5.00 6.12 -8.17
N ASN A 35 -4.65 6.81 -9.25
CA ASN A 35 -3.36 6.69 -9.92
C ASN A 35 -2.18 7.12 -9.02
N VAL A 36 -2.37 8.16 -8.21
CA VAL A 36 -1.33 8.64 -7.27
C VAL A 36 -1.26 7.72 -6.07
N LEU A 37 -2.41 7.24 -5.59
CA LEU A 37 -2.51 6.26 -4.51
C LEU A 37 -1.75 4.96 -4.87
N GLU A 38 -1.92 4.46 -6.09
CA GLU A 38 -1.20 3.26 -6.58
C GLU A 38 0.32 3.48 -6.62
N ALA A 39 0.78 4.60 -7.17
CA ALA A 39 2.21 4.92 -7.23
C ALA A 39 2.82 5.03 -5.83
N LYS A 40 2.11 5.69 -4.90
CA LYS A 40 2.56 5.86 -3.51
C LYS A 40 2.58 4.54 -2.75
N MET A 41 1.55 3.70 -2.91
CA MET A 41 1.54 2.35 -2.31
C MET A 41 2.65 1.47 -2.87
N ASN A 42 2.92 1.51 -4.17
CA ASN A 42 4.07 0.80 -4.74
C ASN A 42 5.39 1.28 -4.11
N ALA A 43 5.60 2.60 -4.02
CA ALA A 43 6.79 3.14 -3.37
C ALA A 43 6.89 2.79 -1.87
N TRP A 44 5.75 2.71 -1.18
CA TRP A 44 5.72 2.25 0.22
C TRP A 44 6.08 0.77 0.33
N ILE A 45 5.53 -0.09 -0.53
CA ILE A 45 5.87 -1.52 -0.59
C ILE A 45 7.37 -1.70 -0.85
N GLU A 46 7.95 -0.97 -1.80
CA GLU A 46 9.39 -1.03 -2.08
C GLU A 46 10.25 -0.60 -0.88
N LYS A 47 9.78 0.36 -0.07
CA LYS A 47 10.45 0.75 1.18
C LYS A 47 10.32 -0.26 2.31
N GLN A 48 9.36 -1.18 2.25
CA GLN A 48 9.11 -2.18 3.30
C GLN A 48 9.72 -3.56 3.00
N LYS A 49 10.14 -3.81 1.75
CA LYS A 49 10.95 -4.99 1.38
C LYS A 49 12.23 -5.03 2.20
#